data_AF-A0A3R8P026-F1
#
_entry.id   AF-A0A3R8P026-F1
#
_cell.length_a   1.000
_cell.length_b   1.000
_cell.length_c   1.000
_cell.angle_alpha   90.00
_cell.angle_beta   90.00
_cell.angle_gamma   90.00
#
_symmetry.space_group_name_H-M   'P 1'
#
loop_
_entity.id
_entity.type
_entity.pdbx_description
1 polymer ?
#
loop_
_entity_poly.entity_id
_entity_poly.type
_entity_poly.pdbx_seq_one_letter_code
_entity_poly.pdbx_strand_id
1 'polypeptide(L)'
;MNTKIFLIGMPRLMREIIARAVEQHPELVVVGERAQDADRLLEAIDEAGANTVILDVAPPTSAEVLVRLFEQRPRTVLVVVRDGREVFRCEPLGELSPQALVRAAQSP
;
A
#
# COMPACT_ATOMS: atom_id res chain seq x y z
N MET A 1 -0.07 -16.76 -10.86
CA MET A 1 0.97 -16.03 -10.10
C MET A 1 0.25 -15.34 -8.97
N ASN A 2 0.56 -15.67 -7.71
CA ASN A 2 -0.22 -15.16 -6.58
C ASN A 2 0.20 -13.73 -6.24
N THR A 3 -0.78 -12.87 -5.97
CA THR A 3 -0.56 -11.52 -5.44
C THR A 3 -0.24 -11.63 -3.96
N LYS A 4 0.95 -11.16 -3.58
CA LYS A 4 1.48 -11.20 -2.22
C LYS A 4 1.29 -9.84 -1.58
N ILE A 5 0.40 -9.80 -0.59
CA ILE A 5 -0.09 -8.60 0.06
C ILE A 5 0.62 -8.41 1.39
N PHE A 6 1.14 -7.20 1.62
CA PHE A 6 1.65 -6.78 2.93
C PHE A 6 0.76 -5.69 3.53
N LEU A 7 0.42 -5.83 4.81
CA LEU A 7 -0.47 -4.90 5.50
C LEU A 7 0.32 -3.94 6.40
N ILE A 8 0.03 -2.64 6.32
CA ILE A 8 0.73 -1.62 7.11
C ILE A 8 -0.28 -0.74 7.83
N GLY A 9 -0.16 -0.68 9.16
CA GLY A 9 -1.01 0.17 10.00
C GLY A 9 -2.46 -0.30 10.15
N MET A 10 -2.81 -1.47 9.62
CA MET A 10 -4.22 -1.91 9.58
C MET A 10 -4.81 -2.14 10.98
N PRO A 11 -5.92 -1.46 11.34
CA PRO A 11 -6.70 -1.77 12.53
C PRO A 11 -7.21 -3.21 12.47
N ARG A 12 -7.41 -3.82 13.64
CA ARG A 12 -7.85 -5.22 13.76
C ARG A 12 -9.06 -5.57 12.90
N LEU A 13 -10.10 -4.73 12.93
CA LEU A 13 -11.31 -4.98 12.15
C LEU A 13 -11.02 -5.02 10.63
N MET A 14 -10.21 -4.09 10.13
CA MET A 14 -9.82 -4.08 8.71
C MET A 14 -9.01 -5.31 8.33
N ARG A 15 -8.09 -5.75 9.20
CA ARG A 15 -7.34 -6.99 8.96
C ARG A 15 -8.25 -8.20 8.84
N GLU A 16 -9.24 -8.32 9.71
CA GLU A 16 -10.20 -9.43 9.67
C GLU A 16 -11.05 -9.39 8.39
N ILE A 17 -11.44 -8.20 7.93
CA ILE A 17 -12.16 -8.02 6.66
C ILE A 17 -11.27 -8.44 5.47
N ILE A 18 -10.02 -7.97 5.43
CA ILE A 18 -9.08 -8.31 4.36
C ILE A 18 -8.78 -9.81 4.36
N ALA A 19 -8.56 -10.43 5.53
CA ALA A 19 -8.32 -11.86 5.65
C ALA A 19 -9.48 -12.68 5.09
N ARG A 20 -10.72 -12.34 5.44
CA ARG A 20 -11.92 -13.00 4.90
C ARG A 20 -12.05 -12.84 3.38
N ALA A 21 -11.71 -11.67 2.85
CA ALA A 21 -11.71 -11.46 1.41
C ALA A 21 -10.63 -12.32 0.73
N VAL A 22 -9.42 -12.38 1.30
CA VAL A 22 -8.33 -13.20 0.78
C VAL A 22 -8.65 -14.70 0.83
N GLU A 23 -9.35 -15.19 1.85
CA GLU A 23 -9.80 -16.59 1.94
C GLU A 23 -10.72 -16.99 0.78
N GLN A 24 -11.47 -16.05 0.22
CA GLN A 24 -12.36 -16.28 -0.92
C GLN A 24 -11.63 -16.23 -2.28
N HIS A 25 -10.37 -15.80 -2.29
CA HIS A 25 -9.58 -15.48 -3.48
C HIS A 25 -8.20 -16.19 -3.43
N PRO A 26 -8.09 -17.43 -3.92
CA PRO A 26 -6.88 -18.25 -3.79
C PRO A 26 -5.63 -17.68 -4.50
N GLU A 27 -5.83 -16.71 -5.40
CA GLU A 27 -4.76 -15.95 -6.05
C GLU A 27 -4.14 -14.88 -5.13
N LEU A 28 -4.78 -14.52 -4.02
CA LEU A 28 -4.32 -13.54 -3.06
C LEU A 28 -3.73 -14.23 -1.83
N VAL A 29 -2.65 -13.67 -1.28
CA VAL A 29 -2.04 -14.18 -0.05
C VAL A 29 -1.52 -13.00 0.78
N VAL A 30 -1.91 -12.91 2.05
CA VAL A 30 -1.27 -11.99 3.00
C VAL A 30 0.04 -12.62 3.48
N VAL A 31 1.16 -11.96 3.20
CA VAL A 31 2.51 -12.46 3.49
C VAL A 31 3.18 -11.78 4.68
N GLY A 32 2.57 -10.72 5.23
CA GLY A 32 3.07 -10.04 6.41
C GLY A 32 2.24 -8.83 6.83
N GLU A 33 2.48 -8.38 8.05
CA GLU A 33 1.86 -7.18 8.63
C GLU A 33 2.81 -6.43 9.56
N ARG A 34 2.71 -5.09 9.59
CA ARG A 34 3.44 -4.20 10.50
C ARG A 34 2.62 -2.96 10.89
N ALA A 35 2.96 -2.37 12.02
CA ALA A 35 2.55 -1.01 12.37
C ALA A 35 3.26 0.02 11.46
N GLN A 36 2.75 1.25 11.40
CA GLN A 36 3.24 2.29 10.49
C GLN A 36 4.60 2.87 10.86
N ASP A 37 4.93 2.85 12.14
CA ASP A 37 6.12 3.44 12.76
C ASP A 37 7.28 2.44 12.89
N ALA A 38 7.17 1.25 12.29
CA ALA A 38 8.19 0.23 12.40
C ALA A 38 9.45 0.62 11.62
N ASP A 39 10.57 0.77 12.34
CA ASP A 39 11.89 0.71 11.74
C ASP A 39 12.00 -0.56 10.87
N ARG A 40 12.62 -0.43 9.70
CA ARG A 40 12.82 -1.54 8.73
C ARG A 40 11.55 -2.07 8.06
N LEU A 41 10.50 -1.23 7.96
CA LEU A 41 9.28 -1.55 7.20
C LEU A 41 9.58 -2.09 5.79
N LEU A 42 10.50 -1.46 5.06
CA LEU A 42 10.87 -1.88 3.69
C LEU A 42 11.54 -3.25 3.65
N GLU A 43 12.48 -3.52 4.58
CA GLU A 43 13.15 -4.82 4.69
C GLU A 43 12.12 -5.93 4.94
N ALA A 44 11.16 -5.71 5.83
CA ALA A 44 10.11 -6.69 6.11
C ALA A 44 9.22 -6.99 4.88
N ILE A 45 8.91 -5.96 4.08
CA ILE A 45 8.14 -6.11 2.83
C ILE A 45 8.96 -6.89 1.78
N ASP A 46 10.27 -6.62 1.69
CA ASP A 46 11.20 -7.29 0.79
C ASP A 46 11.39 -8.76 1.16
N GLU A 47 11.65 -9.06 2.43
CA GLU A 47 11.80 -10.41 2.97
C GLU A 47 10.53 -11.26 2.76
N ALA A 48 9.34 -10.64 2.95
CA ALA A 48 8.06 -11.28 2.67
C ALA A 48 7.81 -11.50 1.16
N GLY A 49 8.61 -10.85 0.30
CA GLY A 49 8.45 -10.91 -1.16
C GLY A 49 7.13 -10.32 -1.63
N ALA A 50 6.60 -9.32 -0.93
CA ALA A 50 5.34 -8.69 -1.27
C ALA A 50 5.44 -7.84 -2.55
N ASN A 51 4.41 -7.93 -3.39
CA ASN A 51 4.28 -7.13 -4.61
C ASN A 51 3.11 -6.13 -4.55
N THR A 52 2.23 -6.28 -3.57
CA THR A 52 1.17 -5.34 -3.23
C THR A 52 1.28 -4.95 -1.76
N VAL A 53 1.10 -3.66 -1.47
CA VAL A 53 1.08 -3.12 -0.11
C VAL A 53 -0.28 -2.47 0.13
N ILE A 54 -0.93 -2.78 1.24
CA ILE A 54 -2.13 -2.07 1.70
C ILE A 54 -1.73 -1.25 2.93
N LEU A 55 -1.86 0.06 2.84
CA LEU A 55 -1.47 1.03 3.85
C LEU A 55 -2.70 1.76 4.37
N ASP A 56 -2.93 1.77 5.68
CA ASP A 56 -3.98 2.58 6.30
C ASP A 56 -3.42 3.94 6.61
N VAL A 57 -3.85 4.99 5.90
CA VAL A 57 -3.38 6.35 6.11
C VAL A 57 -4.28 7.02 7.15
N ALA A 58 -4.19 6.53 8.40
CA ALA A 58 -4.73 7.22 9.56
C ALA A 58 -3.65 8.13 10.16
N PRO A 59 -3.97 9.33 10.67
CA PRO A 59 -2.99 10.15 11.37
C PRO A 59 -2.34 9.34 12.51
N PRO A 60 -0.99 9.34 12.65
CA PRO A 60 -0.02 10.19 11.97
C PRO A 60 0.78 9.45 10.88
N THR A 61 0.13 8.98 9.82
CA THR A 61 0.89 8.45 8.67
C THR A 61 1.72 9.56 8.03
N SER A 62 3.04 9.42 8.04
CA SER A 62 3.92 10.38 7.37
C SER A 62 3.97 10.10 5.86
N ALA A 63 3.95 11.17 5.06
CA ALA A 63 4.15 11.07 3.60
C ALA A 63 5.49 10.38 3.25
N GLU A 64 6.46 10.39 4.17
CA GLU A 64 7.73 9.70 4.04
C GLU A 64 7.59 8.18 3.85
N VAL A 65 6.61 7.55 4.50
CA VAL A 65 6.35 6.11 4.31
C VAL A 65 5.95 5.82 2.87
N LEU A 66 5.06 6.64 2.30
CA LEU A 66 4.64 6.51 0.90
C LEU A 66 5.80 6.72 -0.07
N VAL A 67 6.59 7.77 0.12
CA VAL A 67 7.77 8.05 -0.72
C VAL A 67 8.73 6.86 -0.71
N ARG A 68 9.08 6.35 0.47
CA ARG A 68 9.97 5.19 0.63
C ARG A 68 9.44 3.93 -0.05
N LEU A 69 8.13 3.70 -0.03
CA LEU A 69 7.49 2.57 -0.71
C LEU A 69 7.61 2.66 -2.24
N PHE A 70 7.53 3.85 -2.81
CA PHE A 70 7.66 4.05 -4.26
C PHE A 70 9.10 4.06 -4.76
N GLU A 71 10.06 4.53 -3.98
CA GLU A 71 11.46 4.63 -4.39
C GLU A 71 12.13 3.27 -4.61
N GLN A 72 11.80 2.25 -3.80
CA GLN A 72 12.57 1.01 -3.82
C GLN A 72 12.14 0.02 -4.91
N ARG A 73 10.85 -0.03 -5.30
CA ARG A 73 10.34 -0.86 -6.41
C ARG A 73 8.99 -0.35 -6.95
N PRO A 74 8.66 -0.63 -8.23
CA PRO A 74 7.29 -0.45 -8.74
C PRO A 74 6.37 -1.51 -8.12
N ARG A 75 5.91 -1.25 -6.89
CA ARG A 75 4.89 -2.04 -6.19
C ARG A 75 3.54 -1.37 -6.35
N THR A 76 2.48 -2.17 -6.37
CA THR A 76 1.12 -1.60 -6.27
C THR A 76 0.88 -1.22 -4.81
N VAL A 77 0.63 0.06 -4.56
CA VAL A 77 0.27 0.55 -3.22
C VAL A 77 -1.22 0.89 -3.22
N LEU A 78 -1.95 0.24 -2.33
CA LEU A 78 -3.33 0.57 -2.01
C LEU A 78 -3.33 1.38 -0.72
N VAL A 79 -3.80 2.61 -0.80
CA VAL A 79 -3.98 3.50 0.34
C VAL A 79 -5.43 3.41 0.78
N VAL A 80 -5.62 3.01 2.02
CA VAL A 80 -6.91 2.97 2.69
C VAL A 80 -7.00 4.20 3.58
N VAL A 81 -8.11 4.94 3.53
CA VAL A 81 -8.34 6.09 4.40
C VAL A 81 -9.74 6.04 5.01
N ARG A 82 -9.96 6.86 6.05
CA ARG A 82 -11.25 7.00 6.73
C ARG A 82 -11.83 5.64 7.14
N ASP A 83 -11.01 4.83 7.81
CA ASP A 83 -11.38 3.50 8.32
C ASP A 83 -11.91 2.54 7.24
N GLY A 84 -11.32 2.57 6.03
CA GLY A 84 -11.73 1.66 4.95
C GLY A 84 -12.81 2.20 4.02
N ARG A 85 -13.31 3.42 4.25
CA ARG A 85 -14.39 4.00 3.42
C ARG A 85 -13.92 4.46 2.05
N GLU A 86 -12.64 4.79 1.94
CA GLU A 86 -12.03 5.25 0.70
C GLU A 86 -10.74 4.47 0.47
N VAL A 87 -10.56 4.02 -0.77
CA VAL A 87 -9.39 3.25 -1.19
C VAL A 87 -8.85 3.87 -2.47
N PHE A 88 -7.57 4.20 -2.46
CA PHE A 88 -6.85 4.76 -3.58
C PHE A 88 -5.78 3.78 -4.05
N ARG A 89 -5.65 3.63 -5.36
CA ARG A 89 -4.48 2.98 -5.96
C ARG A 89 -3.47 4.06 -6.30
N CYS A 90 -2.29 3.99 -5.72
CA CYS A 90 -1.24 4.96 -5.93
C CYS A 90 -0.16 4.40 -6.85
N GLU A 91 0.32 5.24 -7.76
CA GLU A 91 1.41 4.94 -8.68
C GLU A 91 2.38 6.12 -8.78
N PRO A 92 3.69 5.86 -8.98
CA PRO A 92 4.66 6.91 -9.18
C PRO A 92 4.43 7.60 -10.54
N LEU A 93 4.33 8.93 -10.51
CA LEU A 93 4.14 9.74 -11.73
C LEU A 93 5.45 10.08 -12.47
N GLY A 94 6.59 9.61 -11.96
CA GLY A 94 7.92 9.93 -12.48
C GLY A 94 8.40 11.33 -12.07
N GLU A 95 9.29 11.93 -12.88
CA GLU A 95 9.82 13.26 -12.63
C GLU A 95 8.74 14.34 -12.79
N LEU A 96 8.69 15.27 -11.83
CA LEU A 96 7.79 16.42 -11.91
C LEU A 96 8.23 17.34 -13.05
N SER A 97 7.41 17.39 -14.09
CA SER A 97 7.47 18.38 -15.17
C SER A 97 6.11 19.06 -15.32
N PRO A 98 6.04 20.28 -15.89
CA PRO A 98 4.76 20.94 -16.16
C PRO A 98 3.80 20.05 -16.95
N GLN A 99 4.30 19.29 -17.93
CA GLN A 99 3.49 18.38 -18.74
C GLN A 99 3.02 17.15 -17.94
N ALA A 100 3.86 16.58 -17.08
CA ALA A 100 3.48 15.47 -16.20
C ALA A 100 2.39 15.90 -15.22
N LEU A 101 2.49 17.11 -14.65
CA LEU A 101 1.50 17.66 -13.74
C LEU A 101 0.14 17.85 -14.42
N VAL A 102 0.11 18.49 -15.60
CA VAL A 102 -1.14 18.69 -16.36
C VAL A 102 -1.77 17.36 -16.75
N ARG A 103 -0.97 16.39 -17.21
CA ARG A 103 -1.45 15.05 -17.55
C ARG A 103 -2.09 14.37 -16.35
N ALA A 104 -1.42 14.40 -15.19
CA ALA A 104 -1.93 13.80 -13.97
C ALA A 104 -3.24 14.44 -13.50
N ALA A 105 -3.36 15.77 -13.61
CA ALA A 105 -4.58 16.50 -13.23
C ALA A 105 -5.76 16.27 -14.18
N GLN A 106 -5.52 15.77 -15.39
CA GLN A 106 -6.54 15.52 -16.42
C GLN A 106 -6.91 14.04 -16.55
N SER A 107 -6.14 13.14 -15.94
CA SER A 107 -6.51 11.72 -15.87
C SER A 107 -7.71 11.53 -14.93
N PRO A 108 -8.77 10.81 -15.37
CA PRO A 108 -9.95 10.52 -14.57
C PRO A 108 -9.70 9.55 -13.41
#